data_AF-A0A972K8U2-F1
#
_entry.id   AF-A0A972K8U2-F1
#
_cell.length_a   1.000
_cell.length_b   1.000
_cell.length_c   1.000
_cell.angle_alpha   90.00
_cell.angle_beta   90.00
_cell.angle_gamma   90.00
#
_symmetry.space_group_name_H-M   'P 1'
#
loop_
_entity.id
_entity.type
_entity.pdbx_description
1 polymer ?
#
loop_
_entity_poly.entity_id
_entity_poly.type
_entity_poly.pdbx_seq_one_letter_code
_entity_poly.pdbx_strand_id
1 'polypeptide(L)' 'MTKKIDDYVERLCAAGCNSVREYIVLLEQGINHKDFSGLNEEEKKYLYRELISIMDVYE' A
#
# COMPACT_ATOMS: atom_id res chain seq x y z
N MET A 1 0.69 -3.07 -14.52
CA MET A 1 -0.08 -2.44 -13.43
C MET A 1 -1.45 -2.06 -13.91
N THR A 2 -2.47 -2.31 -13.10
CA THR A 2 -3.82 -1.78 -13.30
C THR A 2 -3.88 -0.39 -12.68
N LYS A 3 -4.38 0.60 -13.42
CA LYS A 3 -4.54 2.01 -12.99
C LYS A 3 -5.11 2.17 -11.57
N LYS A 4 -5.98 1.24 -11.16
CA LYS A 4 -6.57 1.19 -9.82
C LYS A 4 -5.51 1.09 -8.72
N ILE A 5 -4.50 0.24 -8.84
CA ILE A 5 -3.49 0.09 -7.78
C ILE A 5 -2.60 1.32 -7.71
N ASP A 6 -2.25 1.89 -8.86
CA ASP A 6 -1.47 3.12 -8.94
C ASP A 6 -2.19 4.26 -8.19
N ASP A 7 -3.52 4.39 -8.35
CA ASP A 7 -4.33 5.36 -7.61
C ASP A 7 -4.26 5.12 -6.07
N TYR A 8 -4.23 3.86 -5.62
CA TYR A 8 -4.05 3.55 -4.19
C TYR A 8 -2.65 3.90 -3.72
N VAL A 9 -1.62 3.56 -4.48
CA VAL A 9 -0.22 3.88 -4.15
C VAL A 9 -0.06 5.39 -3.99
N GLU A 10 -0.48 6.18 -4.97
CA GLU A 10 -0.39 7.65 -4.90
C GLU A 10 -1.12 8.22 -3.68
N ARG A 11 -2.34 7.75 -3.42
CA ARG A 11 -3.13 8.18 -2.25
C ARG A 11 -2.43 7.86 -0.92
N LEU A 12 -1.90 6.64 -0.79
CA LEU A 12 -1.25 6.21 0.46
C LEU A 12 0.10 6.92 0.65
N CYS A 13 0.87 7.11 -0.42
CA CYS A 13 2.11 7.89 -0.39
C CYS A 13 1.88 9.36 -0.03
N ALA A 14 0.77 9.97 -0.50
CA ALA A 14 0.41 11.34 -0.13
C ALA A 14 0.12 11.52 1.37
N ALA A 15 -0.18 10.45 2.11
CA ALA A 15 -0.33 10.48 3.57
C ALA A 15 1.02 10.58 4.33
N GLY A 16 2.15 10.51 3.62
CA GLY A 16 3.49 10.62 4.18
C GLY A 16 4.12 9.28 4.60
N CYS A 17 5.45 9.24 4.67
CA CYS A 17 6.21 8.00 4.83
C CYS A 17 5.89 7.22 6.11
N ASN A 18 5.57 7.89 7.22
CA ASN A 18 5.19 7.21 8.46
C ASN A 18 3.87 6.44 8.30
N SER A 19 2.87 7.08 7.68
CA SER A 19 1.59 6.44 7.36
C SER A 19 1.78 5.28 6.39
N VAL A 20 2.66 5.43 5.39
CA VAL A 20 3.01 4.34 4.45
C VAL A 20 3.59 3.14 5.18
N ARG A 21 4.51 3.35 6.13
CA ARG A 21 5.07 2.26 6.96
C ARG A 21 3.97 1.55 7.76
N GLU A 22 3.02 2.29 8.33
CA GLU A 22 1.86 1.69 9.02
C GLU A 22 1.00 0.86 8.05
N TYR A 23 0.73 1.36 6.84
CA TYR A 23 -0.03 0.61 5.84
C TYR A 23 0.70 -0.67 5.39
N ILE A 24 2.02 -0.64 5.25
CA ILE A 24 2.84 -1.82 4.94
C ILE A 24 2.65 -2.88 6.04
N VAL A 25 2.73 -2.50 7.32
CA VAL A 25 2.52 -3.42 8.45
C VAL A 25 1.10 -4.01 8.44
N LEU A 26 0.08 -3.18 8.17
CA LEU A 26 -1.30 -3.66 8.09
C LEU A 26 -1.50 -4.65 6.93
N LEU A 27 -0.92 -4.36 5.76
CA LEU A 27 -0.98 -5.24 4.59
C LEU A 27 -0.21 -6.54 4.80
N GLU A 28 0.95 -6.50 5.48
CA GLU A 28 1.74 -7.67 5.85
C GLU A 28 0.96 -8.61 6.78
N GLN A 29 0.24 -8.04 7.76
CA GLN A 29 -0.57 -8.78 8.71
C GLN A 29 -1.92 -9.26 8.14
N GLY A 30 -2.25 -8.88 6.89
CA GLY A 30 -3.55 -9.18 6.29
C GLY A 30 -4.71 -8.47 6.98
N ILE A 31 -4.44 -7.37 7.69
CA ILE A 31 -5.47 -6.59 8.38
C ILE A 31 -6.17 -5.70 7.37
N ASN A 32 -7.51 -5.79 7.34
CA ASN A 32 -8.32 -4.91 6.52
C ASN A 32 -8.29 -3.47 7.06
N HIS A 33 -8.05 -2.52 6.17
CA HIS A 33 -8.11 -1.09 6.47
C HIS A 33 -9.05 -0.36 5.51
N LYS A 34 -9.68 0.71 5.99
CA LYS A 34 -10.60 1.54 5.20
C LYS A 34 -9.96 2.14 3.95
N ASP A 35 -8.65 2.39 3.98
CA ASP A 35 -7.94 3.04 2.88
C ASP A 35 -7.57 2.09 1.74
N PHE A 36 -7.79 0.78 1.89
CA PHE A 36 -7.61 -0.23 0.85
C PHE A 36 -8.66 -1.35 0.92
N SER A 37 -9.84 -1.07 1.49
CA SER A 37 -10.93 -2.04 1.64
C SER A 37 -11.57 -2.44 0.32
N GLY A 38 -11.38 -1.65 -0.74
CA GLY A 38 -11.84 -1.96 -2.10
C GLY A 38 -10.93 -2.89 -2.88
N LEU A 39 -9.87 -3.41 -2.25
CA LEU A 39 -8.94 -4.37 -2.84
C LEU A 39 -9.27 -5.79 -2.39
N ASN A 40 -9.16 -6.74 -3.32
CA ASN A 40 -9.12 -8.16 -2.99
C ASN A 40 -7.73 -8.55 -2.45
N GLU A 41 -7.58 -9.80 -2.01
CA GLU A 41 -6.33 -10.28 -1.40
C GLU A 41 -5.12 -10.27 -2.35
N GLU A 42 -5.32 -10.51 -3.64
CA GLU A 42 -4.26 -10.46 -4.64
C GLU A 42 -3.83 -9.01 -4.90
N GLU A 43 -4.81 -8.11 -5.01
CA GLU A 43 -4.59 -6.67 -5.16
C GLU A 43 -3.87 -6.07 -3.94
N LYS A 44 -4.19 -6.51 -2.70
CA LYS A 44 -3.47 -6.09 -1.49
C LYS A 44 -2.03 -6.57 -1.47
N LYS A 45 -1.77 -7.80 -1.91
CA LYS A 45 -0.40 -8.32 -2.05
C LYS A 45 0.41 -7.54 -3.07
N TYR A 46 -0.23 -7.10 -4.16
CA TYR A 46 0.42 -6.24 -5.14
C TYR A 46 0.74 -4.87 -4.55
N LEU A 47 -0.25 -4.22 -3.93
CA LEU A 47 -0.08 -2.93 -3.25
C LEU A 47 1.04 -2.97 -2.20
N TYR A 48 1.09 -4.03 -1.39
CA TYR A 48 2.15 -4.24 -0.40
C TYR A 48 3.55 -4.22 -1.01
N ARG A 49 3.75 -4.94 -2.12
CA ARG A 49 5.04 -5.00 -2.82
C ARG A 49 5.45 -3.66 -3.40
N GLU A 50 4.50 -2.92 -3.98
CA GLU A 50 4.75 -1.59 -4.52
C GLU A 50 5.16 -0.60 -3.43
N LEU A 51 4.42 -0.56 -2.31
CA LEU A 51 4.75 0.34 -1.19
C LEU A 51 6.12 0.04 -0.59
N ILE A 52 6.48 -1.26 -0.45
CA ILE A 52 7.84 -1.64 -0.02
C ILE A 52 8.88 -1.16 -1.02
N SER A 53 8.70 -1.45 -2.32
CA SER A 53 9.65 -1.06 -3.35
C SER A 53 9.86 0.46 -3.41
N ILE A 54 8.82 1.25 -3.13
CA ILE A 54 8.91 2.70 -3.05
C ILE A 54 9.71 3.11 -1.81
N MET A 55 9.42 2.52 -0.65
CA MET A 55 10.08 2.84 0.62
C MET A 55 11.56 2.45 0.66
N ASP A 56 11.96 1.39 -0.05
CA ASP A 56 13.35 0.92 -0.18
C ASP A 56 14.27 1.99 -0.80
N VAL A 57 13.72 2.90 -1.63
CA VAL A 57 14.48 4.02 -2.22
C VAL A 57 14.75 5.15 -1.20
N TYR A 58 14.00 5.19 -0.10
CA TYR A 58 14.11 6.22 0.94
C TYR A 58 14.90 5.77 2.18
N GLU A 59 15.56 4.60 2.12
CA GLU A 59 16.50 4.12 3.16
C GLU A 59 17.93 4.65 2.98
#